data_AF-A0A7Y7QVT2-F1
#
_entry.id   AF-A0A7Y7QVT2-F1
#
_cell.length_a   1.000
_cell.length_b   1.000
_cell.length_c   1.000
_cell.angle_alpha   90.00
_cell.angle_beta   90.00
_cell.angle_gamma   90.00
#
_symmetry.space_group_name_H-M   'P 1'
#
loop_
_entity.id
_entity.type
_entity.pdbx_description
1 polymer ?
#
loop_
_entity_poly.entity_id
_entity_poly.type
_entity_poly.pdbx_seq_one_letter_code
_entity_poly.pdbx_strand_id
1 'polypeptide(L)'
;MFEIGRDYKITTGLGDYEGSSVSTVVAFEAPLLKVVAHGMETIFNTASPSFVSAEKQLTSEEEMERWKDLPDYLRPETPPAG
;
A
#
# COMPACT_ATOMS: atom_id res chain seq x y z
N MET A 1 -1.51 0.60 -11.95
CA MET A 1 -1.02 1.98 -12.15
C MET A 1 -1.21 2.72 -10.84
N PHE A 2 -0.24 3.50 -10.37
CA PHE A 2 -0.32 4.20 -9.08
C PHE A 2 -1.26 5.40 -9.16
N GLU A 3 -2.08 5.59 -8.13
CA GLU A 3 -2.99 6.74 -8.01
C GLU A 3 -2.31 7.87 -7.23
N ILE A 4 -2.20 9.06 -7.86
CA ILE A 4 -1.63 10.25 -7.20
C ILE A 4 -2.54 10.66 -6.03
N GLY A 5 -1.92 10.98 -4.88
CA GLY A 5 -2.61 11.37 -3.66
C GLY A 5 -3.14 10.21 -2.82
N ARG A 6 -2.90 8.95 -3.23
CA ARG A 6 -3.26 7.77 -2.46
C ARG A 6 -2.07 7.20 -1.71
N ASP A 7 -2.37 6.57 -0.57
CA ASP A 7 -1.39 5.91 0.26
C ASP A 7 -1.17 4.47 -0.20
N TYR A 8 0.10 4.10 -0.29
CA TYR A 8 0.52 2.75 -0.60
C TYR A 8 1.49 2.28 0.47
N LYS A 9 1.33 1.02 0.91
CA LYS A 9 2.36 0.31 1.66
C LYS A 9 3.38 -0.20 0.66
N ILE A 10 4.55 0.43 0.63
CA ILE A 10 5.65 0.08 -0.25
C ILE A 10 6.60 -0.82 0.52
N THR A 11 6.91 -1.97 -0.05
CA THR A 11 7.86 -2.94 0.50
C THR A 11 9.09 -2.98 -0.38
N THR A 12 10.25 -2.76 0.25
CA THR A 12 11.56 -2.85 -0.39
C THR A 12 12.45 -3.84 0.33
N GLY A 13 13.24 -4.60 -0.42
CA GLY A 13 14.16 -5.60 0.11
C GLY A 13 15.62 -5.32 -0.27
N LEU A 14 16.55 -5.68 0.61
CA LEU A 14 17.98 -5.72 0.34
C LEU A 14 18.58 -7.00 0.95
N GLY A 15 18.93 -7.96 0.11
CA GLY A 15 19.32 -9.30 0.56
C GLY A 15 18.15 -10.02 1.23
N ASP A 16 18.37 -10.54 2.44
CA ASP A 16 17.35 -11.25 3.22
C ASP A 16 16.48 -10.32 4.10
N TYR A 17 16.66 -9.01 3.98
CA TYR A 17 15.93 -8.01 4.78
C TYR A 17 14.90 -7.29 3.93
N GLU A 18 13.66 -7.26 4.42
CA GLU A 18 12.58 -6.46 3.87
C GLU A 18 12.14 -5.38 4.86
N GLY A 19 11.85 -4.19 4.34
CA GLY A 19 11.24 -3.09 5.07
C GLY A 19 10.02 -2.59 4.34
N SER A 20 8.95 -2.28 5.08
CA SER A 20 7.74 -1.70 4.52
C SER A 20 7.44 -0.34 5.14
N SER A 21 6.99 0.61 4.31
CA SER A 21 6.57 1.93 4.76
C SER A 21 5.30 2.36 4.03
N VAL A 22 4.40 3.03 4.74
CA VAL A 22 3.22 3.66 4.11
C VAL A 22 3.63 5.04 3.62
N SER A 23 3.43 5.29 2.33
CA SER A 23 3.80 6.55 1.69
C SER A 23 2.70 7.01 0.73
N THR A 24 2.49 8.32 0.66
CA THR A 24 1.56 8.94 -0.28
C THR A 24 2.22 9.12 -1.64
N VAL A 25 1.56 8.67 -2.71
CA VAL A 25 2.07 8.84 -4.08
C VAL A 25 1.93 10.29 -4.52
N VAL A 26 3.01 10.87 -5.03
CA VAL A 26 3.04 12.26 -5.53
C VAL A 26 3.17 12.31 -7.06
N ALA A 27 3.94 11.41 -7.64
CA ALA A 27 4.06 11.28 -9.10
C ALA A 27 4.42 9.84 -9.47
N PHE A 28 4.00 9.41 -10.66
CA PHE A 28 4.41 8.13 -11.22
C PHE A 28 4.65 8.26 -12.71
N GLU A 29 5.88 7.96 -13.13
CA GLU A 29 6.29 7.85 -14.51
C GLU A 29 7.16 6.60 -14.62
N ALA A 30 6.60 5.51 -15.15
CA ALA A 30 7.24 4.21 -15.09
C ALA A 30 8.68 4.24 -15.66
N PRO A 31 9.68 3.68 -14.94
CA PRO A 31 9.57 2.91 -13.70
C PRO A 31 9.74 3.74 -12.41
N LEU A 32 9.75 5.06 -12.47
CA LEU A 32 9.98 5.93 -11.33
C LEU A 32 8.68 6.27 -10.60
N LEU A 33 8.67 6.01 -9.29
CA LEU A 33 7.58 6.31 -8.37
C LEU A 33 8.07 7.31 -7.33
N LYS A 34 7.51 8.52 -7.33
CA LYS A 34 7.78 9.54 -6.31
C LYS A 34 6.71 9.47 -5.22
N VAL A 35 7.13 9.38 -3.97
CA VAL A 35 6.26 9.35 -2.80
C VAL A 35 6.72 10.29 -1.70
N VAL A 36 5.83 10.56 -0.74
CA VAL A 36 6.13 11.28 0.50
C VAL A 36 5.75 10.41 1.69
N ALA A 37 6.65 10.32 2.66
CA ALA A 37 6.38 9.76 3.98
C ALA A 37 7.00 10.65 5.06
N HIS A 38 6.26 10.96 6.12
CA HIS A 38 6.72 11.81 7.22
C HIS A 38 7.34 13.16 6.77
N GLY A 39 6.82 13.74 5.69
CA GLY A 39 7.32 15.00 5.12
C GLY A 39 8.61 14.89 4.30
N MET A 40 9.13 13.67 4.08
CA MET A 40 10.29 13.42 3.22
C MET A 40 9.85 12.84 1.88
N GLU A 41 10.35 13.44 0.79
CA GLU A 41 10.16 12.92 -0.56
C GLU A 41 11.18 11.81 -0.86
N THR A 42 10.73 10.72 -1.48
CA THR A 42 11.57 9.61 -1.92
C THR A 42 11.15 9.16 -3.32
N ILE A 43 12.11 8.77 -4.14
CA ILE A 43 11.86 8.21 -5.48
C ILE A 43 12.31 6.75 -5.49
N PHE A 44 11.38 5.86 -5.81
CA PHE A 44 11.64 4.43 -6.00
C PHE A 44 11.70 4.10 -7.49
N ASN A 45 12.64 3.24 -7.88
CA ASN A 45 12.62 2.59 -9.18
C ASN A 45 11.86 1.27 -9.03
N THR A 46 10.63 1.20 -9.55
CA THR A 46 9.76 0.03 -9.47
C THR A 46 10.23 -1.15 -10.32
N ALA A 47 11.22 -0.94 -11.21
CA ALA A 47 11.90 -2.02 -11.93
C ALA A 47 13.15 -2.52 -11.19
N SER A 48 13.50 -1.94 -10.04
CA SER A 48 14.62 -2.40 -9.22
C SER A 48 14.29 -3.77 -8.59
N PRO A 49 15.25 -4.71 -8.52
CA PRO A 49 15.09 -5.95 -7.74
C PRO A 49 14.81 -5.70 -6.26
N SER A 50 15.20 -4.53 -5.74
CA SER A 50 14.92 -4.12 -4.36
C SER A 50 13.48 -3.67 -4.15
N PHE A 51 12.70 -3.45 -5.21
CA PHE A 51 11.30 -3.09 -5.12
C PHE A 51 10.45 -4.36 -5.17
N VAL A 52 9.87 -4.74 -4.02
CA VAL A 52 9.17 -6.02 -3.87
C VAL A 52 7.69 -5.85 -4.23
N SER A 53 7.02 -4.89 -3.58
CA SER A 53 5.60 -4.67 -3.81
C SER A 53 5.18 -3.25 -3.41
N ALA A 54 4.01 -2.84 -3.91
CA ALA A 54 3.30 -1.70 -3.37
C ALA A 54 1.80 -1.99 -3.36
N GLU A 55 1.22 -1.98 -2.17
CA GLU A 55 -0.18 -2.32 -1.91
C GLU A 55 -0.94 -1.04 -1.58
N LYS A 56 -2.02 -0.76 -2.33
CA LYS A 56 -2.89 0.38 -2.03
C LYS A 56 -3.46 0.19 -0.62
N GLN A 57 -3.27 1.16 0.25
CA GLN A 57 -3.95 1.18 1.55
C GLN A 57 -5.40 1.59 1.29
N LEU A 58 -6.32 0.72 1.67
CA LEU A 58 -7.75 0.96 1.56
C LEU A 58 -8.18 1.90 2.70
N THR A 59 -9.08 2.82 2.41
CA THR A 59 -9.79 3.54 3.48
C THR A 59 -10.72 2.59 4.21
N SER A 60 -11.12 2.92 5.45
CA SER A 60 -12.07 2.09 6.19
C SER A 60 -13.40 1.87 5.43
N GLU A 61 -13.83 2.83 4.61
CA GLU A 61 -15.00 2.68 3.74
C GLU A 61 -14.75 1.69 2.60
N GLU A 62 -13.61 1.79 1.93
CA GLU A 62 -13.20 0.86 0.86
C GLU A 62 -12.98 -0.56 1.42
N GLU A 63 -12.47 -0.68 2.64
CA GLU A 63 -12.39 -1.95 3.37
C GLU A 63 -13.80 -2.51 3.62
N MET A 64 -14.71 -1.72 4.18
CA MET A 64 -16.10 -2.13 4.42
C MET A 64 -16.82 -2.58 3.15
N GLU A 65 -16.59 -1.91 2.02
CA GLU A 65 -17.15 -2.31 0.73
C GLU A 65 -16.57 -3.66 0.26
N ARG A 66 -15.25 -3.84 0.38
CA ARG A 66 -14.59 -5.12 0.08
C ARG A 66 -15.14 -6.27 0.92
N TRP A 67 -15.50 -6.01 2.18
CA TRP A 67 -16.13 -7.01 3.05
C TRP A 67 -17.55 -7.37 2.62
N LYS A 68 -18.33 -6.43 2.06
CA LYS A 68 -19.69 -6.71 1.57
C LYS A 68 -19.70 -7.70 0.40
N ASP A 69 -18.68 -7.66 -0.44
CA ASP A 69 -18.56 -8.57 -1.59
C ASP A 69 -17.99 -9.94 -1.21
N LEU A 70 -17.47 -10.11 0.01
CA LEU A 70 -17.01 -11.40 0.49
C LEU A 70 -18.19 -12.29 0.94
N PRO A 71 -18.15 -13.59 0.61
CA PRO A 71 -19.07 -14.57 1.19
C PRO A 71 -19.04 -14.51 2.72
N ASP A 72 -20.19 -14.73 3.35
CA ASP A 72 -20.35 -14.56 4.81
C ASP A 72 -19.32 -15.36 5.64
N TYR A 73 -18.84 -16.50 5.15
CA TYR A 73 -17.84 -17.35 5.81
C TYR A 73 -16.39 -16.81 5.75
N LEU A 74 -16.12 -15.73 5.01
CA LEU A 74 -14.82 -15.06 4.93
C LEU A 74 -14.82 -13.68 5.60
N ARG A 75 -15.96 -13.23 6.11
CA ARG A 75 -16.05 -11.97 6.84
C ARG A 75 -15.54 -12.20 8.27
N PRO A 76 -14.68 -11.33 8.82
CA PRO A 76 -14.30 -11.40 10.22
C PRO A 76 -15.55 -11.23 11.05
N GLU A 77 -15.85 -12.20 11.90
CA GLU A 77 -16.97 -12.10 12.82
C GLU A 77 -16.77 -10.86 13.69
N THR A 78 -17.78 -9.98 13.70
CA THR A 78 -17.83 -8.78 14.54
C THR A 78 -17.27 -9.12 15.92
N PRO A 79 -16.26 -8.40 16.46
CA PRO A 79 -15.82 -8.66 17.82
C PRO A 79 -17.04 -8.55 18.74
N PRO A 80 -17.21 -9.45 19.72
CA PRO A 80 -18.30 -9.30 20.68
C PRO A 80 -18.14 -7.93 21.34
N ALA A 81 -19.20 -7.12 21.26
CA ALA A 81 -19.28 -5.86 21.98
C ALA A 81 -19.13 -6.17 23.48
N GLY A 82 -17.98 -5.81 24.05
CA GLY A 82 -17.71 -5.82 25.48
C GLY A 82 -17.97 -4.44 26.08
#